data_AF-A0A7X8VN63-F1
#
_entry.id   AF-A0A7X8VN63-F1
#
_cell.length_a   1.000
_cell.length_b   1.000
_cell.length_c   1.000
_cell.angle_alpha   90.00
_cell.angle_beta   90.00
_cell.angle_gamma   90.00
#
_symmetry.space_group_name_H-M   'P 1'
#
loop_
_entity.id
_entity.type
_entity.pdbx_description
1 polymer ?
#
loop_
_entity_poly.entity_id
_entity_poly.type
_entity_poly.pdbx_seq_one_letter_code
_entity_poly.pdbx_strand_id
1 'polypeptide(L)'
;MESLLLIYSDFRTKSTRENGKEIIHFYSLREAFDVILSKLDNVDEAKRLRYARVYNKLKDFEDYMIEHGVHTDIADCADSYPRECTEPVVPVRREYVLLDRSSVTEQIKYRAIDHNIRVMHRFGSEQLFSGLVEAARSETDWKNVRTYITILREYSTYMTDSQKALALRYLYDNLAHPESDIREQTADTMGYIVSKYREEYKKELPGDIPAPDDNITNISLFREYLALMLDPDRKYTEAHRKWITASTDFFVRAVTGNCRTSCIPRYFDILENYYMPKYYLAGSKMNDAATEEKIIVLMNTALVTDAGICTASFRKSIYDFARNVSGKVSKSVDLIALEVLEHYGLIPSDEYDRRVRKILDLSEGIITDEQMSAMFLDNLKLHVTWNTKMANIKVMKQNALEKADQSRLMQIATHFSNLIKVSETVTVRKEAGRALLDITGRMTMDKRNELMLELFNGLERNDYQFSGLIPDYLGIVLLYLDPEELDEVIYEMGKMIDSGTERAAEAALDTLAIAL
;
A
#
# COMPACT_ATOMS: atom_id res chain seq x y z
N MET A 1 -23.55 14.07 -3.79
CA MET A 1 -24.28 14.08 -5.07
C MET A 1 -24.43 15.51 -5.59
N GLU A 2 -24.98 16.44 -4.80
CA GLU A 2 -25.11 17.86 -5.16
C GLU A 2 -23.82 18.50 -5.71
N SER A 3 -22.68 18.30 -5.03
CA SER A 3 -21.39 18.84 -5.52
C SER A 3 -20.95 18.28 -6.88
N LEU A 4 -21.24 17.01 -7.19
CA LEU A 4 -20.93 16.42 -8.49
C LEU A 4 -21.82 17.00 -9.59
N LEU A 5 -23.11 17.20 -9.29
CA LEU A 5 -24.04 17.88 -10.19
C LEU A 5 -23.59 19.32 -10.45
N LEU A 6 -23.13 20.04 -9.42
CA LEU A 6 -22.60 21.41 -9.57
C LEU A 6 -21.34 21.44 -10.43
N ILE A 7 -20.39 20.53 -10.21
CA ILE A 7 -19.17 20.42 -11.03
C ILE A 7 -19.52 20.10 -12.49
N TYR A 8 -20.40 19.13 -12.71
CA TYR A 8 -20.88 18.77 -14.04
C TYR A 8 -21.59 19.94 -14.73
N SER A 9 -22.44 20.67 -14.00
CA SER A 9 -23.17 21.83 -14.52
C SER A 9 -22.25 23.02 -14.82
N ASP A 10 -21.30 23.33 -13.93
CA ASP A 10 -20.29 24.40 -14.11
C ASP A 10 -19.38 24.14 -15.31
N PHE A 11 -19.03 22.87 -15.53
CA PHE A 11 -18.26 22.48 -16.70
C PHE A 11 -19.01 22.81 -18.00
N ARG A 12 -20.32 22.60 -18.02
CA ARG A 12 -21.23 22.79 -19.17
C ARG A 12 -21.79 24.21 -19.31
N THR A 13 -21.54 25.10 -18.35
CA THR A 13 -22.01 26.49 -18.40
C THR A 13 -20.85 27.47 -18.56
N LYS A 14 -21.04 28.48 -19.41
CA LYS A 14 -20.09 29.60 -19.57
C LYS A 14 -20.86 30.89 -19.75
N SER A 15 -20.35 32.00 -19.22
CA SER A 15 -20.90 33.32 -19.50
C SER A 15 -20.02 34.11 -20.48
N THR A 16 -20.67 34.85 -21.37
CA THR A 16 -20.04 35.88 -22.21
C THR A 16 -20.66 37.22 -21.89
N ARG A 17 -19.94 38.32 -22.17
CA ARG A 17 -20.49 39.68 -22.05
C ARG A 17 -20.65 40.28 -23.42
N GLU A 18 -21.89 40.62 -23.76
CA GLU A 18 -22.23 41.35 -24.99
C GLU A 18 -22.97 42.63 -24.61
N ASN A 19 -22.50 43.78 -25.10
CA ASN A 19 -23.11 45.09 -24.82
C ASN A 19 -23.33 45.41 -23.32
N GLY A 20 -22.43 44.92 -22.46
CA GLY A 20 -22.52 45.11 -21.00
C GLY A 20 -23.51 44.20 -20.28
N LYS A 21 -24.23 43.33 -21.00
CA LYS A 21 -25.11 42.31 -20.44
C LYS A 21 -24.39 40.96 -20.42
N GLU A 22 -24.52 40.24 -19.30
CA GLU A 22 -24.04 38.86 -19.19
C GLU A 22 -25.04 37.91 -19.87
N ILE A 23 -24.53 37.06 -20.75
CA ILE A 23 -25.29 36.00 -21.45
C ILE A 23 -24.70 34.68 -21.00
N ILE A 24 -25.55 33.79 -20.46
CA ILE A 24 -25.16 32.45 -20.01
C ILE A 24 -25.46 31.47 -21.15
N HIS A 25 -24.46 30.69 -21.51
CA HIS A 25 -24.54 29.64 -22.53
C HIS A 25 -24.48 28.27 -21.88
N PHE A 26 -25.34 27.36 -22.32
CA PHE A 26 -25.37 25.97 -21.93
C PHE A 26 -24.85 25.11 -23.08
N TYR A 27 -23.91 24.23 -22.78
CA TYR A 27 -23.29 23.35 -23.77
C TYR A 27 -23.58 21.89 -23.42
N SER A 28 -23.61 21.01 -24.42
CA SER A 28 -23.39 19.58 -24.18
C SER A 28 -21.99 19.36 -23.60
N LEU A 29 -21.75 18.21 -22.95
CA LEU A 29 -20.44 17.92 -22.40
C LEU A 29 -19.34 17.91 -23.48
N ARG A 30 -19.67 17.41 -24.68
CA ARG A 30 -18.77 17.39 -25.84
C ARG A 30 -18.41 18.80 -26.31
N GLU A 31 -19.41 19.67 -26.49
CA GLU A 31 -19.17 21.06 -26.90
C GLU A 31 -18.37 21.83 -25.85
N ALA A 32 -18.67 21.65 -24.57
CA ALA A 32 -17.92 22.27 -23.48
C ALA A 32 -16.44 21.88 -23.52
N PHE A 33 -16.13 20.61 -23.83
CA PHE A 33 -14.77 20.13 -23.96
C PHE A 33 -14.06 20.75 -25.17
N ASP A 34 -14.71 20.80 -26.34
CA ASP A 34 -14.16 21.41 -27.55
C ASP A 34 -13.86 22.90 -27.34
N VAL A 35 -14.75 23.63 -26.66
CA VAL A 35 -14.56 25.05 -26.29
C VAL A 35 -13.39 25.26 -25.32
N ILE A 36 -13.20 24.34 -24.36
CA ILE A 36 -12.05 24.41 -23.44
C ILE A 36 -10.77 24.17 -24.24
N LEU A 37 -10.74 23.16 -25.10
CA LEU A 37 -9.56 22.78 -25.86
C LEU A 37 -9.14 23.89 -26.84
N SER A 38 -10.10 24.61 -27.43
CA SER A 38 -9.84 25.73 -28.33
C SER A 38 -9.36 27.01 -27.63
N LYS A 39 -9.62 27.16 -26.32
CA LYS A 39 -9.24 28.33 -25.51
C LYS A 39 -7.90 28.19 -24.79
N LEU A 40 -7.27 27.03 -24.86
CA LEU A 40 -5.99 26.80 -24.21
C LEU A 40 -4.85 27.21 -25.14
N ASP A 41 -4.18 28.33 -24.82
CA ASP A 41 -2.90 28.67 -25.44
C ASP A 41 -1.81 27.67 -24.98
N ASN A 42 -0.94 27.25 -25.91
CA ASN A 42 0.19 26.34 -25.67
C ASN A 42 -0.18 25.06 -24.90
N VAL A 43 -1.09 24.24 -25.45
CA VAL A 43 -1.39 22.90 -24.92
C VAL A 43 -0.24 21.95 -25.24
N ASP A 44 0.57 21.62 -24.25
CA ASP A 44 1.43 20.44 -24.32
C ASP A 44 0.61 19.14 -24.22
N GLU A 45 1.18 18.03 -24.67
CA GLU A 45 0.49 16.74 -24.69
C GLU A 45 0.07 16.28 -23.27
N ALA A 46 0.86 16.62 -22.26
CA ALA A 46 0.55 16.32 -20.85
C ALA A 46 -0.74 17.04 -20.39
N LYS A 47 -0.91 18.30 -20.75
CA LYS A 47 -2.09 19.12 -20.45
C LYS A 47 -3.30 18.56 -21.21
N ARG A 48 -3.15 18.23 -22.50
CA ARG A 48 -4.21 17.58 -23.29
C ARG A 48 -4.70 16.29 -22.63
N LEU A 49 -3.78 15.39 -22.29
CA LEU A 49 -4.08 14.13 -21.61
C LEU A 49 -4.79 14.33 -20.26
N ARG A 50 -4.37 15.34 -19.48
CA ARG A 50 -5.03 15.67 -18.21
C ARG A 50 -6.48 16.11 -18.40
N TYR A 51 -6.76 16.98 -19.37
CA TYR A 51 -8.12 17.42 -19.66
C TYR A 51 -8.98 16.29 -20.22
N ALA A 52 -8.42 15.43 -21.08
CA ALA A 52 -9.11 14.24 -21.58
C ALA A 52 -9.52 13.30 -20.43
N ARG A 53 -8.67 13.11 -19.42
CA ARG A 53 -9.02 12.32 -18.21
C ARG A 53 -10.19 12.93 -17.44
N VAL A 54 -10.22 14.26 -17.26
CA VAL A 54 -11.33 14.94 -16.57
C VAL A 54 -12.62 14.78 -17.37
N TYR A 55 -12.55 14.98 -18.68
CA TYR A 55 -13.68 14.79 -19.58
C TYR A 55 -14.25 13.38 -19.50
N ASN A 56 -13.40 12.35 -19.60
CA ASN A 56 -13.85 10.95 -19.53
C ASN A 56 -14.56 10.65 -18.20
N LYS A 57 -14.08 11.19 -17.07
CA LYS A 57 -14.77 11.04 -15.78
C LYS A 57 -16.13 11.72 -15.74
N LEU A 58 -16.25 12.92 -16.34
CA LEU A 58 -17.54 13.61 -16.46
C LEU A 58 -18.47 12.87 -17.42
N LYS A 59 -17.94 12.24 -18.47
CA LYS A 59 -18.70 11.41 -19.41
C LYS A 59 -19.23 10.15 -18.72
N ASP A 60 -18.40 9.45 -17.95
CA ASP A 60 -18.82 8.30 -17.14
C ASP A 60 -19.94 8.70 -16.16
N PHE A 61 -19.85 9.89 -15.55
CA PHE A 61 -20.90 10.43 -14.68
C PHE A 61 -22.18 10.81 -15.45
N GLU A 62 -22.06 11.39 -16.64
CA GLU A 62 -23.18 11.68 -17.54
C GLU A 62 -23.92 10.41 -17.94
N ASP A 63 -23.19 9.37 -18.37
CA ASP A 63 -23.78 8.09 -18.76
C ASP A 63 -24.41 7.38 -17.57
N TYR A 64 -23.80 7.47 -16.39
CA TYR A 64 -24.41 7.02 -15.14
C TYR A 64 -25.74 7.72 -14.86
N MET A 65 -25.81 9.05 -15.02
CA MET A 65 -27.04 9.81 -14.83
C MET A 65 -28.12 9.38 -15.84
N ILE A 66 -27.75 9.21 -17.11
CA ILE A 66 -28.66 8.75 -18.17
C ILE A 66 -29.19 7.34 -17.86
N GLU A 67 -28.33 6.41 -17.41
CA GLU A 67 -28.75 5.05 -17.03
C GLU A 67 -29.75 5.08 -15.86
N HIS A 68 -29.66 6.08 -14.97
CA HIS A 68 -30.63 6.31 -13.90
C HIS A 68 -31.87 7.10 -14.33
N GLY A 69 -32.01 7.42 -15.63
CA GLY A 69 -33.19 8.08 -16.21
C GLY A 69 -33.12 9.61 -16.20
N VAL A 70 -31.94 10.20 -16.00
CA VAL A 70 -31.76 11.66 -16.03
C VAL A 70 -31.55 12.13 -17.47
N HIS A 71 -32.32 13.13 -17.89
CA HIS A 71 -32.10 13.81 -19.16
C HIS A 71 -31.01 14.88 -19.03
N THR A 72 -29.97 14.78 -19.84
CA THR A 72 -28.80 15.67 -19.80
C THR A 72 -28.84 16.77 -20.86
N ASP A 73 -29.69 16.62 -21.88
CA ASP A 73 -29.86 17.62 -22.93
C ASP A 73 -30.63 18.83 -22.37
N ILE A 74 -30.04 20.01 -22.54
CA ILE A 74 -30.66 21.28 -22.17
C ILE A 74 -31.21 21.85 -23.47
N ALA A 75 -32.52 21.68 -23.69
CA ALA A 75 -33.16 22.26 -24.86
C ALA A 75 -33.09 23.80 -24.76
N ASP A 76 -32.71 24.48 -25.85
CA ASP A 76 -32.61 25.95 -25.97
C ASP A 76 -33.98 26.67 -25.92
N CYS A 77 -34.99 26.00 -25.37
CA CYS A 77 -36.38 26.18 -25.73
C CYS A 77 -37.25 26.59 -24.54
N ALA A 78 -36.87 27.58 -23.75
CA ALA A 78 -37.82 28.45 -23.02
C ALA A 78 -37.11 29.52 -22.17
N ASP A 79 -37.70 30.71 -22.11
CA ASP A 79 -37.37 31.75 -21.11
C ASP A 79 -37.66 31.32 -19.66
N SER A 80 -38.29 30.16 -19.44
CA SER A 80 -38.57 29.61 -18.11
C SER A 80 -38.60 28.08 -18.10
N TYR A 81 -37.86 27.47 -17.19
CA TYR A 81 -37.98 26.05 -16.86
C TYR A 81 -39.11 25.84 -15.84
N PRO A 82 -39.95 24.80 -16.00
CA PRO A 82 -40.94 24.46 -14.98
C PRO A 82 -40.24 24.14 -13.66
N ARG A 83 -40.75 24.69 -12.54
CA ARG A 83 -40.21 24.44 -11.19
C ARG A 83 -40.34 22.99 -10.74
N GLU A 84 -41.26 22.25 -11.35
CA GLU A 84 -41.52 20.85 -11.07
C GLU A 84 -41.21 20.03 -12.32
N CYS A 85 -40.34 19.03 -12.17
CA CYS A 85 -40.07 18.06 -13.23
C CYS A 85 -41.30 17.15 -13.33
N THR A 86 -42.04 17.23 -14.43
CA THR A 86 -43.32 16.52 -14.60
C THR A 86 -43.14 15.13 -15.19
N GLU A 87 -41.94 14.80 -15.70
CA GLU A 87 -41.63 13.48 -16.23
C GLU A 87 -41.04 12.58 -15.14
N PRO A 88 -41.57 11.35 -14.96
CA PRO A 88 -41.02 10.41 -14.00
C PRO A 88 -39.63 9.94 -14.44
N VAL A 89 -38.66 10.04 -13.54
CA VAL A 89 -37.31 9.46 -13.73
C VAL A 89 -37.45 7.94 -13.70
N VAL A 90 -37.27 7.29 -14.85
CA VAL A 90 -37.34 5.82 -14.97
C VAL A 90 -35.94 5.28 -15.28
N PRO A 91 -35.31 4.56 -14.34
CA PRO A 91 -34.02 3.92 -14.60
C PRO A 91 -34.11 2.91 -15.74
N VAL A 92 -33.04 2.80 -16.52
CA VAL A 92 -32.92 1.79 -17.57
C VAL A 92 -32.85 0.41 -16.90
N ARG A 93 -33.86 -0.43 -17.14
CA ARG A 93 -33.88 -1.79 -16.60
C ARG A 93 -33.06 -2.72 -17.49
N ARG A 94 -31.92 -3.19 -16.99
CA ARG A 94 -31.06 -4.17 -17.66
C ARG A 94 -31.21 -5.55 -17.01
N GLU A 95 -31.24 -6.60 -17.82
CA GLU A 95 -31.07 -7.97 -17.33
C GLU A 95 -29.58 -8.34 -17.37
N TYR A 96 -28.95 -8.47 -16.19
CA TYR A 96 -27.50 -8.68 -16.08
C TYR A 96 -26.99 -9.94 -16.82
N VAL A 97 -27.83 -10.96 -16.93
CA VAL A 97 -27.51 -12.24 -17.60
C VAL A 97 -27.40 -12.08 -19.11
N LEU A 98 -27.98 -11.02 -19.69
CA LEU A 98 -28.04 -10.77 -21.13
C LEU A 98 -27.10 -9.64 -21.57
N LEU A 99 -26.23 -9.16 -20.68
CA LEU A 99 -25.30 -8.09 -21.02
C LEU A 99 -24.18 -8.62 -21.93
N ASP A 100 -23.88 -7.86 -22.99
CA ASP A 100 -22.66 -8.06 -23.75
C ASP A 100 -21.43 -7.59 -22.94
N ARG A 101 -20.24 -7.97 -23.40
CA ARG A 101 -18.98 -7.67 -22.70
C ARG A 101 -18.80 -6.18 -22.43
N SER A 102 -19.10 -5.31 -23.40
CA SER A 102 -19.01 -3.86 -23.25
C SER A 102 -19.98 -3.34 -22.19
N SER A 103 -21.21 -3.83 -22.18
CA SER A 103 -22.26 -3.40 -21.25
C SER A 103 -21.96 -3.87 -19.83
N VAL A 104 -21.33 -5.03 -19.65
CA VAL A 104 -20.85 -5.48 -18.33
C VAL A 104 -19.84 -4.47 -17.77
N THR A 105 -18.87 -4.02 -18.59
CA THR A 105 -17.89 -3.02 -18.16
C THR A 105 -18.56 -1.70 -17.75
N GLU A 106 -19.53 -1.21 -18.53
CA GLU A 106 -20.30 -0.01 -18.17
C GLU A 106 -21.05 -0.17 -16.84
N GLN A 107 -21.72 -1.29 -16.63
CA GLN A 107 -22.45 -1.55 -15.38
C GLN A 107 -21.51 -1.64 -14.16
N ILE A 108 -20.30 -2.17 -14.32
CA ILE A 108 -19.28 -2.16 -13.26
C ILE A 108 -18.87 -0.72 -12.93
N LYS A 109 -18.63 0.12 -13.95
CA LYS A 109 -18.34 1.56 -13.74
C LYS A 109 -19.47 2.26 -12.98
N TYR A 110 -20.72 2.01 -13.35
CA TYR A 110 -21.87 2.63 -12.68
C TYR A 110 -22.00 2.21 -11.22
N ARG A 111 -21.77 0.93 -10.91
CA ARG A 111 -21.73 0.44 -9.52
C ARG A 111 -20.60 1.09 -8.72
N ALA A 112 -19.44 1.31 -9.34
CA ALA A 112 -18.33 2.02 -8.69
C ALA A 112 -18.68 3.49 -8.39
N ILE A 113 -19.31 4.20 -9.34
CA ILE A 113 -19.79 5.58 -9.14
C ILE A 113 -20.80 5.64 -7.99
N ASP A 114 -21.79 4.76 -8.00
CA ASP A 114 -22.83 4.64 -6.98
C ASP A 114 -22.25 4.34 -5.59
N HIS A 115 -21.29 3.42 -5.52
CA HIS A 115 -20.53 3.14 -4.30
C HIS A 115 -19.79 4.39 -3.78
N ASN A 116 -19.03 5.08 -4.65
CA ASN A 116 -18.27 6.27 -4.27
C ASN A 116 -19.17 7.41 -3.78
N ILE A 117 -20.33 7.62 -4.40
CA ILE A 117 -21.31 8.61 -3.95
C ILE A 117 -21.80 8.29 -2.53
N ARG A 118 -22.10 7.03 -2.24
CA ARG A 118 -22.51 6.61 -0.89
C ARG A 118 -21.41 6.77 0.14
N VAL A 119 -20.17 6.40 -0.20
CA VAL A 119 -19.02 6.59 0.70
C VAL A 119 -18.84 8.08 1.00
N MET A 120 -18.78 8.93 -0.03
CA MET A 120 -18.68 10.39 0.15
C MET A 120 -19.82 10.96 1.00
N HIS A 121 -21.05 10.44 0.85
CA HIS A 121 -22.16 10.87 1.69
C HIS A 121 -21.96 10.52 3.17
N ARG A 122 -21.44 9.32 3.48
CA ARG A 122 -21.11 8.94 4.86
C ARG A 122 -20.03 9.83 5.47
N PHE A 123 -19.11 10.34 4.65
CA PHE A 123 -18.07 11.29 5.07
C PHE A 123 -18.59 12.73 5.16
N GLY A 124 -19.77 13.03 4.61
CA GLY A 124 -20.33 14.38 4.55
C GLY A 124 -20.87 14.92 5.88
N SER A 125 -21.01 14.11 6.92
CA SER A 125 -21.38 14.58 8.26
C SER A 125 -20.63 13.81 9.35
N GLU A 126 -20.38 14.48 10.48
CA GLU A 126 -19.69 13.88 11.63
C GLU A 126 -20.48 12.70 12.22
N GLN A 127 -21.81 12.78 12.26
CA GLN A 127 -22.67 11.70 12.75
C GLN A 127 -22.60 10.45 11.88
N LEU A 128 -22.70 10.58 10.55
CA LEU A 128 -22.61 9.44 9.63
C LEU A 128 -21.22 8.83 9.63
N PHE A 129 -20.19 9.67 9.71
CA PHE A 129 -18.80 9.22 9.79
C PHE A 129 -18.53 8.46 11.09
N SER A 130 -19.01 8.98 12.22
CA SER A 130 -18.92 8.28 13.51
C SER A 130 -19.63 6.93 13.45
N GLY A 131 -20.84 6.86 12.86
CA GLY A 131 -21.54 5.59 12.64
C GLY A 131 -20.74 4.60 11.78
N LEU A 132 -20.02 5.08 10.76
CA LEU A 132 -19.12 4.25 9.94
C LEU A 132 -17.96 3.70 10.77
N VAL A 133 -17.31 4.53 11.59
CA VAL A 133 -16.19 4.10 12.45
C VAL A 133 -16.65 3.11 13.51
N GLU A 134 -17.83 3.32 14.12
CA GLU A 134 -18.37 2.38 15.12
C GLU A 134 -18.77 1.03 14.49
N ALA A 135 -19.31 1.04 13.27
CA ALA A 135 -19.54 -0.20 12.52
C ALA A 135 -18.21 -0.92 12.24
N ALA A 136 -17.18 -0.18 11.84
CA ALA A 136 -15.84 -0.72 11.60
C ALA A 136 -15.17 -1.27 12.88
N ARG A 137 -15.46 -0.70 14.06
CA ARG A 137 -15.00 -1.21 15.38
C ARG A 137 -15.66 -2.52 15.78
N SER A 138 -16.89 -2.75 15.33
CA SER A 138 -17.69 -3.92 15.67
C SER A 138 -17.54 -5.06 14.67
N GLU A 139 -16.79 -4.84 13.60
CA GLU A 139 -16.57 -5.81 12.54
C GLU A 139 -15.62 -6.93 12.99
N THR A 140 -15.98 -8.18 12.65
CA THR A 140 -15.21 -9.37 13.03
C THR A 140 -14.58 -10.06 11.83
N ASP A 141 -15.11 -9.84 10.62
CA ASP A 141 -14.48 -10.33 9.41
C ASP A 141 -13.29 -9.44 9.03
N TRP A 142 -12.09 -10.00 9.09
CA TRP A 142 -10.84 -9.32 8.76
C TRP A 142 -10.87 -8.71 7.34
N LYS A 143 -11.62 -9.30 6.39
CA LYS A 143 -11.78 -8.75 5.03
C LYS A 143 -12.54 -7.44 5.02
N ASN A 144 -13.58 -7.36 5.84
CA ASN A 144 -14.37 -6.14 5.99
C ASN A 144 -13.55 -5.08 6.73
N VAL A 145 -12.78 -5.46 7.76
CA VAL A 145 -11.82 -4.56 8.41
C VAL A 145 -10.83 -3.98 7.39
N ARG A 146 -10.26 -4.83 6.51
CA ARG A 146 -9.38 -4.41 5.41
C ARG A 146 -10.04 -3.38 4.49
N THR A 147 -11.32 -3.61 4.17
CA THR A 147 -12.11 -2.70 3.34
C THR A 147 -12.32 -1.36 4.03
N TYR A 148 -12.65 -1.35 5.33
CA TYR A 148 -12.76 -0.11 6.10
C TYR A 148 -11.46 0.68 6.14
N ILE A 149 -10.32 0.03 6.39
CA ILE A 149 -9.00 0.69 6.39
C ILE A 149 -8.72 1.31 5.01
N THR A 150 -9.03 0.59 3.92
CA THR A 150 -8.88 1.08 2.54
C THR A 150 -9.73 2.33 2.30
N ILE A 151 -11.01 2.30 2.69
CA ILE A 151 -11.93 3.44 2.58
C ILE A 151 -11.40 4.64 3.38
N LEU A 152 -10.94 4.43 4.61
CA LEU A 152 -10.37 5.52 5.43
C LEU A 152 -9.13 6.13 4.77
N ARG A 153 -8.28 5.33 4.14
CA ARG A 153 -7.11 5.81 3.41
C ARG A 153 -7.51 6.66 2.20
N GLU A 154 -8.30 6.09 1.30
CA GLU A 154 -8.66 6.70 0.01
C GLU A 154 -9.39 8.03 0.19
N TYR A 155 -10.27 8.10 1.18
CA TYR A 155 -11.13 9.26 1.41
C TYR A 155 -10.57 10.23 2.46
N SER A 156 -9.39 9.96 3.02
CA SER A 156 -8.77 10.80 4.07
C SER A 156 -8.52 12.25 3.64
N THR A 157 -8.31 12.51 2.35
CA THR A 157 -8.12 13.86 1.81
C THR A 157 -9.37 14.73 1.94
N TYR A 158 -10.54 14.11 2.07
CA TYR A 158 -11.83 14.80 2.17
C TYR A 158 -12.36 14.87 3.62
N MET A 159 -11.64 14.27 4.57
CA MET A 159 -12.01 14.29 5.98
C MET A 159 -11.66 15.64 6.63
N THR A 160 -12.51 16.10 7.54
CA THR A 160 -12.21 17.19 8.47
C THR A 160 -11.15 16.76 9.51
N ASP A 161 -10.59 17.72 10.25
CA ASP A 161 -9.63 17.44 11.33
C ASP A 161 -10.20 16.52 12.41
N SER A 162 -11.49 16.68 12.78
CA SER A 162 -12.16 15.81 13.77
C SER A 162 -12.36 14.39 13.24
N GLN A 163 -12.75 14.25 11.97
CA GLN A 163 -12.90 12.94 11.31
C GLN A 163 -11.55 12.22 11.19
N LYS A 164 -10.47 12.92 10.80
CA LYS A 164 -9.12 12.34 10.77
C LYS A 164 -8.66 11.90 12.16
N ALA A 165 -8.94 12.68 13.20
CA ALA A 165 -8.61 12.30 14.58
C ALA A 165 -9.35 11.02 15.01
N LEU A 166 -10.64 10.91 14.70
CA LEU A 166 -11.43 9.70 14.98
C LEU A 166 -10.92 8.49 14.19
N ALA A 167 -10.58 8.67 12.91
CA ALA A 167 -10.00 7.64 12.06
C ALA A 167 -8.64 7.15 12.60
N LEU A 168 -7.73 8.07 12.93
CA LEU A 168 -6.41 7.73 13.47
C LEU A 168 -6.50 6.98 14.80
N ARG A 169 -7.47 7.33 15.67
CA ARG A 169 -7.72 6.59 16.90
C ARG A 169 -8.23 5.17 16.63
N TYR A 170 -9.16 5.01 15.70
CA TYR A 170 -9.62 3.69 15.26
C TYR A 170 -8.48 2.85 14.68
N LEU A 171 -7.66 3.44 13.82
CA LEU A 171 -6.52 2.75 13.24
C LEU A 171 -5.49 2.38 14.32
N TYR A 172 -5.17 3.27 15.25
CA TYR A 172 -4.27 2.94 16.36
C TYR A 172 -4.77 1.75 17.19
N ASP A 173 -6.09 1.68 17.46
CA ASP A 173 -6.68 0.53 18.14
C ASP A 173 -6.53 -0.77 17.32
N ASN A 174 -6.59 -0.70 15.99
CA ASN A 174 -6.39 -1.85 15.07
C ASN A 174 -4.92 -2.32 14.97
N LEU A 175 -3.95 -1.57 15.48
CA LEU A 175 -2.57 -2.07 15.60
C LEU A 175 -2.46 -3.25 16.59
N ALA A 176 -3.48 -3.47 17.42
CA ALA A 176 -3.60 -4.64 18.29
C ALA A 176 -4.38 -5.81 17.64
N HIS A 177 -4.71 -5.73 16.35
CA HIS A 177 -5.42 -6.80 15.64
C HIS A 177 -4.56 -8.08 15.55
N PRO A 178 -5.14 -9.30 15.65
CA PRO A 178 -4.38 -10.56 15.60
C PRO A 178 -3.67 -10.78 14.26
N GLU A 179 -4.31 -10.39 13.15
CA GLU A 179 -3.76 -10.57 11.80
C GLU A 179 -2.68 -9.52 11.45
N SER A 180 -1.53 -9.99 10.97
CA SER A 180 -0.36 -9.13 10.73
C SER A 180 -0.48 -8.24 9.51
N ASP A 181 -1.22 -8.66 8.49
CA ASP A 181 -1.48 -7.89 7.27
C ASP A 181 -2.40 -6.69 7.57
N ILE A 182 -3.41 -6.87 8.42
CA ILE A 182 -4.27 -5.80 8.92
C ILE A 182 -3.44 -4.77 9.69
N ARG A 183 -2.53 -5.21 10.57
CA ARG A 183 -1.63 -4.29 11.29
C ARG A 183 -0.72 -3.50 10.35
N GLU A 184 -0.14 -4.16 9.35
CA GLU A 184 0.69 -3.50 8.33
C GLU A 184 -0.12 -2.43 7.57
N GLN A 185 -1.29 -2.80 7.04
CA GLN A 185 -2.15 -1.87 6.30
C GLN A 185 -2.62 -0.70 7.19
N THR A 186 -2.93 -0.99 8.45
CA THR A 186 -3.33 -0.01 9.45
C THR A 186 -2.23 1.02 9.69
N ALA A 187 -1.01 0.57 10.00
CA ALA A 187 0.13 1.44 10.24
C ALA A 187 0.50 2.28 9.00
N ASP A 188 0.47 1.66 7.81
CA ASP A 188 0.70 2.36 6.54
C ASP A 188 -0.37 3.45 6.30
N THR A 189 -1.64 3.13 6.55
CA THR A 189 -2.75 4.08 6.43
C THR A 189 -2.65 5.22 7.45
N MET A 190 -2.29 4.92 8.69
CA MET A 190 -2.01 5.96 9.70
C MET A 190 -0.91 6.90 9.22
N GLY A 191 0.19 6.35 8.70
CA GLY A 191 1.31 7.16 8.23
C GLY A 191 0.93 8.03 7.02
N TYR A 192 0.13 7.49 6.10
CA TYR A 192 -0.44 8.24 4.99
C TYR A 192 -1.28 9.43 5.51
N ILE A 193 -2.25 9.18 6.39
CA ILE A 193 -3.13 10.23 6.94
C ILE A 193 -2.32 11.29 7.70
N VAL A 194 -1.36 10.89 8.55
CA VAL A 194 -0.51 11.82 9.30
C VAL A 194 0.33 12.69 8.35
N SER A 195 0.94 12.09 7.33
CA SER A 195 1.77 12.82 6.37
C SER A 195 0.98 13.83 5.53
N LYS A 196 -0.31 13.55 5.29
CA LYS A 196 -1.25 14.34 4.48
C LYS A 196 -2.26 15.13 5.31
N TYR A 197 -2.12 15.17 6.64
CA TYR A 197 -3.15 15.69 7.54
C TYR A 197 -3.60 17.11 7.16
N ARG A 198 -2.67 18.01 6.86
CA ARG A 198 -2.94 19.40 6.40
C ARG A 198 -2.72 19.65 4.91
N GLU A 199 -2.64 18.62 4.07
CA GLU A 199 -2.67 18.84 2.61
C GLU A 199 -4.10 19.15 2.14
N GLU A 200 -4.67 20.22 2.67
CA GLU A 200 -5.85 20.82 2.07
C GLU A 200 -5.44 21.58 0.81
N TYR A 201 -6.22 21.39 -0.25
CA TYR A 201 -6.28 22.29 -1.39
C TYR A 201 -6.80 23.64 -0.90
N LYS A 202 -5.98 24.43 -0.20
CA LYS A 202 -6.31 25.81 0.14
C LYS A 202 -6.27 26.59 -1.16
N LYS A 203 -7.45 26.96 -1.68
CA LYS A 203 -7.55 28.18 -2.48
C LYS A 203 -6.82 29.26 -1.67
N GLU A 204 -5.91 29.99 -2.32
CA GLU A 204 -5.11 31.02 -1.64
C GLU A 204 -6.04 31.89 -0.80
N LEU A 205 -5.83 31.88 0.52
CA LEU A 205 -6.58 32.76 1.41
C LEU A 205 -6.14 34.19 1.07
N PRO A 206 -7.07 35.15 0.91
CA PRO A 206 -6.72 36.56 0.79
C PRO A 206 -5.76 36.96 1.92
N GLY A 207 -4.75 37.78 1.61
CA GLY A 207 -3.65 38.10 2.53
C GLY A 207 -4.04 38.73 3.87
N ASP A 208 -5.30 39.16 4.01
CA ASP A 208 -5.87 39.76 5.21
C ASP A 208 -6.44 38.72 6.20
N ILE A 209 -6.46 37.43 5.84
CA ILE A 209 -6.94 36.37 6.72
C ILE A 209 -5.72 35.76 7.45
N PRO A 210 -5.64 35.89 8.80
CA PRO A 210 -4.60 35.22 9.56
C PRO A 210 -4.66 33.72 9.29
N ALA A 211 -3.50 33.10 9.03
CA ALA A 211 -3.42 31.65 8.94
C ALA A 211 -3.95 31.05 10.27
N PRO A 212 -4.78 29.98 10.23
CA PRO A 212 -5.27 29.35 11.44
C PRO A 212 -4.09 28.98 12.35
N ASP A 213 -4.10 29.50 13.58
CA ASP A 213 -3.13 29.18 14.63
C ASP A 213 -3.52 27.84 15.25
N ASP A 214 -3.17 26.76 14.56
CA ASP A 214 -3.52 25.42 15.02
C ASP A 214 -2.29 24.72 15.62
N ASN A 215 -2.44 24.27 16.86
CA ASN A 215 -1.41 23.52 17.59
C ASN A 215 -1.11 22.13 16.99
N ILE A 216 -1.99 21.57 16.14
CA ILE A 216 -1.87 20.21 15.60
C ILE A 216 -1.31 20.27 14.18
N THR A 217 -0.07 19.80 13.98
CA THR A 217 0.60 19.72 12.67
C THR A 217 0.89 18.26 12.29
N ASN A 218 1.19 18.00 11.02
CA ASN A 218 1.65 16.67 10.57
C ASN A 218 2.85 16.18 11.41
N ILE A 219 3.74 17.10 11.82
CA ILE A 219 4.91 16.81 12.66
C ILE A 219 4.53 16.50 14.11
N SER A 220 3.56 17.22 14.70
CA SER A 220 3.12 16.93 16.07
C SER A 220 2.39 15.59 16.15
N LEU A 221 1.54 15.27 15.16
CA LEU A 221 0.88 13.97 15.06
C LEU A 221 1.89 12.84 14.86
N PHE A 222 2.90 13.04 14.02
CA PHE A 222 3.98 12.05 13.89
C PHE A 222 4.68 11.79 15.22
N ARG A 223 5.05 12.85 15.95
CA ARG A 223 5.67 12.73 17.27
C ARG A 223 4.77 11.97 18.26
N GLU A 224 3.49 12.31 18.29
CA GLU A 224 2.51 11.71 19.17
C GLU A 224 2.34 10.21 18.89
N TYR A 225 1.99 9.84 17.65
CA TYR A 225 1.75 8.45 17.30
C TYR A 225 3.02 7.60 17.32
N LEU A 226 4.18 8.16 16.96
CA LEU A 226 5.46 7.45 17.11
C LEU A 226 5.75 7.12 18.58
N ALA A 227 5.49 8.06 19.51
CA ALA A 227 5.66 7.80 20.93
C ALA A 227 4.66 6.75 21.45
N LEU A 228 3.39 6.82 21.01
CA LEU A 228 2.38 5.83 21.38
C LEU A 228 2.72 4.42 20.87
N MET A 229 3.28 4.31 19.65
CA MET A 229 3.66 3.02 19.07
C MET A 229 4.92 2.44 19.72
N LEU A 230 5.92 3.26 20.03
CA LEU A 230 7.18 2.81 20.63
C LEU A 230 7.08 2.52 22.13
N ASP A 231 6.18 3.21 22.84
CA ASP A 231 5.90 2.98 24.26
C ASP A 231 4.39 2.84 24.51
N PRO A 232 3.75 1.74 24.04
CA PRO A 232 2.31 1.56 24.20
C PRO A 232 1.89 1.47 25.66
N ASP A 233 0.70 2.00 25.96
CA ASP A 233 0.14 2.07 27.30
C ASP A 233 0.06 0.68 27.98
N ARG A 234 0.28 0.66 29.30
CA ARG A 234 0.22 -0.54 30.15
C ARG A 234 -1.15 -1.21 30.14
N LYS A 235 -2.22 -0.51 29.74
CA LYS A 235 -3.56 -1.09 29.57
C LYS A 235 -3.63 -2.20 28.51
N TYR A 236 -2.71 -2.21 27.54
CA TYR A 236 -2.62 -3.28 26.54
C TYR A 236 -2.02 -4.55 27.14
N THR A 237 -2.36 -5.72 26.60
CA THR A 237 -1.68 -6.97 26.95
C THR A 237 -0.24 -6.95 26.43
N GLU A 238 0.64 -7.82 26.94
CA GLU A 238 2.01 -7.90 26.44
C GLU A 238 2.08 -8.22 24.94
N ALA A 239 1.22 -9.13 24.47
CA ALA A 239 1.10 -9.46 23.05
C ALA A 239 0.68 -8.25 22.21
N HIS A 240 -0.34 -7.49 22.65
CA HIS A 240 -0.78 -6.30 21.93
C HIS A 240 0.30 -5.22 21.89
N ARG A 241 1.03 -5.01 22.99
CA ARG A 241 2.16 -4.08 23.00
C ARG A 241 3.21 -4.47 21.97
N LYS A 242 3.61 -5.75 21.94
CA LYS A 242 4.54 -6.29 20.93
C LYS A 242 4.06 -6.03 19.50
N TRP A 243 2.78 -6.28 19.22
CA TRP A 243 2.18 -6.06 17.91
C TRP A 243 2.15 -4.59 17.49
N ILE A 244 1.78 -3.69 18.42
CA ILE A 244 1.79 -2.23 18.18
C ILE A 244 3.22 -1.76 17.89
N THR A 245 4.17 -2.10 18.75
CA THR A 245 5.58 -1.70 18.61
C THR A 245 6.18 -2.22 17.31
N ALA A 246 5.90 -3.47 16.96
CA ALA A 246 6.37 -4.10 15.72
C ALA A 246 5.77 -3.51 14.43
N SER A 247 4.75 -2.64 14.53
CA SER A 247 4.14 -1.96 13.38
C SER A 247 4.75 -0.57 13.10
N THR A 248 5.70 -0.13 13.94
CA THR A 248 6.29 1.23 13.88
C THR A 248 7.01 1.51 12.56
N ASP A 249 7.69 0.50 12.01
CA ASP A 249 8.42 0.59 10.76
C ASP A 249 7.48 0.93 9.59
N PHE A 250 6.31 0.28 9.49
CA PHE A 250 5.30 0.58 8.48
C PHE A 250 4.78 2.01 8.58
N PHE A 251 4.51 2.49 9.79
CA PHE A 251 4.08 3.87 10.03
C PHE A 251 5.15 4.88 9.61
N VAL A 252 6.40 4.69 10.03
CA VAL A 252 7.52 5.58 9.70
C VAL A 252 7.80 5.59 8.18
N ARG A 253 7.79 4.42 7.54
CA ARG A 253 7.92 4.29 6.07
C ARG A 253 6.83 5.06 5.36
N ALA A 254 5.57 4.90 5.77
CA ALA A 254 4.45 5.58 5.14
C ALA A 254 4.53 7.11 5.34
N VAL A 255 4.92 7.59 6.52
CA VAL A 255 5.06 9.03 6.75
C VAL A 255 6.19 9.64 5.91
N THR A 256 7.37 9.04 5.94
CA THR A 256 8.54 9.57 5.23
C THR A 256 8.41 9.45 3.71
N GLY A 257 7.71 8.43 3.21
CA GLY A 257 7.44 8.24 1.78
C GLY A 257 6.34 9.15 1.20
N ASN A 258 5.45 9.72 2.04
CA ASN A 258 4.32 10.54 1.58
C ASN A 258 4.40 12.01 1.99
N CYS A 259 5.31 12.37 2.90
CA CYS A 259 5.46 13.76 3.33
C CYS A 259 6.18 14.62 2.28
N ARG A 260 6.03 15.94 2.39
CA ARG A 260 6.70 16.90 1.51
C ARG A 260 8.21 16.83 1.72
N THR A 261 8.98 16.82 0.63
CA THR A 261 10.46 16.74 0.66
C THR A 261 11.10 17.78 1.57
N SER A 262 10.56 19.01 1.60
CA SER A 262 11.06 20.09 2.47
C SER A 262 10.86 19.86 3.97
N CYS A 263 9.95 18.96 4.36
CA CYS A 263 9.67 18.63 5.75
C CYS A 263 10.41 17.38 6.25
N ILE A 264 10.96 16.56 5.34
CA ILE A 264 11.65 15.30 5.66
C ILE A 264 12.65 15.43 6.83
N PRO A 265 13.55 16.45 6.86
CA PRO A 265 14.53 16.57 7.94
C PRO A 265 13.90 16.61 9.34
N ARG A 266 12.74 17.27 9.49
CA ARG A 266 12.06 17.43 10.79
C ARG A 266 11.52 16.11 11.34
N TYR A 267 11.15 15.16 10.46
CA TYR A 267 10.73 13.82 10.88
C TYR A 267 11.93 13.02 11.39
N PHE A 268 13.09 13.14 10.73
CA PHE A 268 14.32 12.49 11.16
C PHE A 268 14.90 13.07 12.46
N ASP A 269 14.79 14.38 12.68
CA ASP A 269 15.17 15.00 13.96
C ASP A 269 14.39 14.40 15.15
N ILE A 270 13.13 14.01 14.93
CA ILE A 270 12.32 13.32 15.95
C ILE A 270 12.80 11.89 16.13
N LEU A 271 12.95 11.13 15.04
CA LEU A 271 13.37 9.74 15.07
C LEU A 271 14.75 9.55 15.72
N GLU A 272 15.68 10.47 15.45
CA GLU A 272 17.05 10.43 15.96
C GLU A 272 17.12 10.27 17.49
N ASN A 273 16.16 10.84 18.22
CA ASN A 273 16.12 10.76 19.68
C ASN A 273 15.94 9.32 20.21
N TYR A 274 15.29 8.45 19.43
CA TYR A 274 15.00 7.07 19.82
C TYR A 274 16.21 6.14 19.61
N TYR A 275 17.15 6.50 18.73
CA TYR A 275 18.39 5.73 18.51
C TYR A 275 19.49 6.03 19.55
N MET A 276 19.21 6.91 20.51
CA MET A 276 20.17 7.27 21.56
C MET A 276 20.13 6.26 22.72
N PRO A 277 21.28 5.92 23.34
CA PRO A 277 21.35 4.99 24.48
C PRO A 277 20.38 5.32 25.61
N LYS A 278 20.13 6.62 25.86
CA LYS A 278 19.17 7.08 26.88
C LYS A 278 17.76 6.51 26.70
N TYR A 279 17.36 6.19 25.47
CA TYR A 279 16.02 5.67 25.16
C TYR A 279 15.99 4.14 25.30
N TYR A 280 16.77 3.43 24.48
CA TYR A 280 16.67 1.98 24.41
C TYR A 280 17.28 1.27 25.63
N LEU A 281 18.20 1.91 26.37
CA LEU A 281 18.75 1.36 27.62
C LEU A 281 18.08 1.89 28.88
N ALA A 282 17.03 2.70 28.83
CA ALA A 282 16.46 3.49 29.95
C ALA A 282 16.45 2.84 31.37
N GLY A 283 17.61 2.73 32.02
CA GLY A 283 17.82 1.99 33.28
C GLY A 283 17.99 0.46 33.16
N SER A 284 17.87 -0.12 31.97
CA SER A 284 17.94 -1.57 31.69
C SER A 284 19.34 -2.02 31.23
N LYS A 285 19.59 -3.33 31.32
CA LYS A 285 20.80 -3.96 30.77
C LYS A 285 20.65 -4.18 29.27
N MET A 286 21.77 -4.12 28.54
CA MET A 286 21.81 -4.33 27.09
C MET A 286 21.20 -5.67 26.63
N ASN A 287 21.30 -6.71 27.45
CA ASN A 287 20.82 -8.06 27.17
C ASN A 287 19.45 -8.37 27.80
N ASP A 288 18.72 -7.36 28.28
CA ASP A 288 17.35 -7.52 28.75
C ASP A 288 16.40 -7.74 27.57
N ALA A 289 15.43 -8.65 27.71
CA ALA A 289 14.54 -9.02 26.61
C ALA A 289 13.71 -7.84 26.06
N ALA A 290 13.27 -6.93 26.94
CA ALA A 290 12.54 -5.74 26.50
C ALA A 290 13.46 -4.72 25.80
N THR A 291 14.74 -4.68 26.20
CA THR A 291 15.77 -3.86 25.53
C THR A 291 16.08 -4.40 24.14
N GLU A 292 16.25 -5.72 24.01
CA GLU A 292 16.46 -6.38 22.72
C GLU A 292 15.27 -6.14 21.77
N GLU A 293 14.03 -6.26 22.26
CA GLU A 293 12.83 -5.99 21.46
C GLU A 293 12.81 -4.56 20.91
N LYS A 294 13.09 -3.56 21.77
CA LYS A 294 13.21 -2.16 21.34
C LYS A 294 14.30 -1.96 20.30
N ILE A 295 15.45 -2.59 20.48
CA ILE A 295 16.56 -2.51 19.51
C ILE A 295 16.15 -3.08 18.16
N ILE A 296 15.49 -4.24 18.14
CA ILE A 296 15.01 -4.88 16.90
C ILE A 296 14.01 -3.97 16.18
N VAL A 297 13.04 -3.39 16.89
CA VAL A 297 12.05 -2.48 16.30
C VAL A 297 12.71 -1.26 15.66
N LEU A 298 13.69 -0.66 16.37
CA LEU A 298 14.43 0.49 15.84
C LEU A 298 15.28 0.09 14.63
N MET A 299 15.91 -1.08 14.63
CA MET A 299 16.65 -1.57 13.47
C MET A 299 15.74 -1.80 12.26
N ASN A 300 14.57 -2.41 12.46
CA ASN A 300 13.58 -2.60 11.39
C ASN A 300 13.12 -1.26 10.81
N THR A 301 12.85 -0.30 11.69
CA THR A 301 12.47 1.07 11.31
C THR A 301 13.58 1.71 10.48
N ALA A 302 14.85 1.49 10.83
CA ALA A 302 15.99 1.99 10.05
C ALA A 302 16.08 1.33 8.67
N LEU A 303 15.81 0.03 8.54
CA LEU A 303 15.86 -0.72 7.27
C LEU A 303 14.79 -0.27 6.26
N VAL A 304 13.58 0.07 6.73
CA VAL A 304 12.49 0.51 5.83
C VAL A 304 12.59 1.99 5.45
N THR A 305 13.50 2.73 6.09
CA THR A 305 13.74 4.14 5.84
C THR A 305 14.71 4.29 4.67
N ASP A 306 14.36 5.08 3.65
CA ASP A 306 15.27 5.37 2.53
C ASP A 306 16.49 6.17 3.01
N ALA A 307 17.67 5.55 2.95
CA ALA A 307 18.92 6.19 3.34
C ALA A 307 19.16 7.48 2.56
N GLY A 308 18.76 7.54 1.28
CA GLY A 308 18.95 8.67 0.37
C GLY A 308 18.34 10.00 0.85
N ILE A 309 17.25 9.93 1.60
CA ILE A 309 16.53 11.12 2.12
C ILE A 309 16.90 11.47 3.57
N CYS A 310 17.67 10.62 4.25
CA CYS A 310 18.06 10.81 5.64
C CYS A 310 19.04 11.98 5.83
N THR A 311 18.90 12.70 6.94
CA THR A 311 19.86 13.74 7.34
C THR A 311 21.22 13.13 7.70
N ALA A 312 22.31 13.87 7.53
CA ALA A 312 23.65 13.41 7.90
C ALA A 312 23.75 13.07 9.41
N SER A 313 23.05 13.83 10.27
CA SER A 313 22.97 13.55 11.72
C SER A 313 22.29 12.21 11.99
N PHE A 314 21.14 11.97 11.36
CA PHE A 314 20.43 10.70 11.50
C PHE A 314 21.27 9.52 11.04
N ARG A 315 21.94 9.61 9.88
CA ARG A 315 22.86 8.55 9.39
C ARG A 315 23.98 8.25 10.39
N LYS A 316 24.55 9.28 11.01
CA LYS A 316 25.57 9.11 12.05
C LYS A 316 24.98 8.43 13.29
N SER A 317 23.79 8.82 13.71
CA SER A 317 23.08 8.21 14.82
C SER A 317 22.74 6.73 14.58
N ILE A 318 22.38 6.35 13.35
CA ILE A 318 22.23 4.95 12.94
C ILE A 318 23.56 4.19 13.05
N TYR A 319 24.66 4.76 12.54
CA TYR A 319 25.98 4.16 12.64
C TYR A 319 26.39 3.91 14.10
N ASP A 320 26.25 4.93 14.95
CA ASP A 320 26.59 4.86 16.36
C ASP A 320 25.69 3.84 17.08
N PHE A 321 24.40 3.81 16.78
CA PHE A 321 23.45 2.83 17.31
C PHE A 321 23.83 1.39 16.94
N ALA A 322 24.07 1.10 15.66
CA ALA A 322 24.48 -0.22 15.19
C ALA A 322 25.78 -0.70 15.85
N ARG A 323 26.78 0.19 15.97
CA ARG A 323 28.02 -0.13 16.69
C ARG A 323 27.83 -0.35 18.18
N ASN A 324 26.90 0.36 18.80
CA ASN A 324 26.65 0.25 20.23
C ASN A 324 26.02 -1.09 20.60
N VAL A 325 25.18 -1.66 19.74
CA VAL A 325 24.47 -2.93 20.01
C VAL A 325 25.20 -4.17 19.47
N SER A 326 26.00 -4.02 18.41
CA SER A 326 26.73 -5.13 17.77
C SER A 326 27.62 -5.91 18.76
N GLY A 327 27.46 -7.22 18.79
CA GLY A 327 28.18 -8.19 19.61
C GLY A 327 27.79 -8.20 21.09
N LYS A 328 26.77 -7.43 21.49
CA LYS A 328 26.41 -7.23 22.91
C LYS A 328 25.01 -7.69 23.30
N VAL A 329 24.15 -8.00 22.32
CA VAL A 329 22.74 -8.35 22.55
C VAL A 329 22.49 -9.81 22.18
N SER A 330 22.41 -10.13 20.89
CA SER A 330 22.17 -11.48 20.38
C SER A 330 22.66 -11.64 18.94
N LYS A 331 22.81 -12.89 18.47
CA LYS A 331 23.11 -13.18 17.05
C LYS A 331 22.08 -12.53 16.10
N SER A 332 20.81 -12.50 16.53
CA SER A 332 19.71 -11.91 15.76
C SER A 332 19.90 -10.40 15.57
N VAL A 333 20.24 -9.68 16.64
CA VAL A 333 20.55 -8.24 16.58
C VAL A 333 21.79 -7.96 15.74
N ASP A 334 22.82 -8.82 15.83
CA ASP A 334 24.04 -8.66 15.04
C ASP A 334 23.77 -8.76 13.53
N LEU A 335 22.88 -9.67 13.11
CA LEU A 335 22.48 -9.80 11.70
C LEU A 335 21.76 -8.54 11.20
N ILE A 336 20.78 -8.01 11.93
CA ILE A 336 20.07 -6.79 11.50
C ILE A 336 21.00 -5.58 11.56
N ALA A 337 21.87 -5.49 12.56
CA ALA A 337 22.83 -4.39 12.66
C ALA A 337 23.76 -4.34 11.44
N LEU A 338 24.22 -5.50 10.94
CA LEU A 338 24.97 -5.57 9.68
C LEU A 338 24.13 -5.11 8.49
N GLU A 339 22.88 -5.54 8.42
CA GLU A 339 21.97 -5.18 7.34
C GLU A 339 21.70 -3.68 7.31
N VAL A 340 21.51 -3.06 8.47
CA VAL A 340 21.37 -1.61 8.61
C VAL A 340 22.65 -0.91 8.17
N LEU A 341 23.82 -1.39 8.56
CA LEU A 341 25.09 -0.79 8.13
C LEU A 341 25.25 -0.86 6.60
N GLU A 342 24.91 -1.99 5.97
CA GLU A 342 24.95 -2.13 4.51
C GLU A 342 23.94 -1.21 3.83
N HIS A 343 22.69 -1.20 4.29
CA HIS A 343 21.59 -0.39 3.74
C HIS A 343 21.92 1.11 3.71
N TYR A 344 22.63 1.62 4.72
CA TYR A 344 23.06 3.01 4.78
C TYR A 344 24.40 3.29 4.06
N GLY A 345 25.00 2.28 3.42
CA GLY A 345 26.29 2.37 2.73
C GLY A 345 27.47 2.59 3.68
N LEU A 346 27.35 2.16 4.94
CA LEU A 346 28.35 2.34 5.99
C LEU A 346 29.39 1.21 6.02
N ILE A 347 29.05 0.05 5.43
CA ILE A 347 29.97 -1.05 5.12
C ILE A 347 29.75 -1.48 3.67
N PRO A 348 30.78 -1.99 2.98
CA PRO A 348 30.62 -2.54 1.64
C PRO A 348 29.98 -3.94 1.68
N SER A 349 29.30 -4.33 0.60
CA SER A 349 28.59 -5.63 0.53
C SER A 349 29.50 -6.84 0.72
N ASP A 350 30.77 -6.78 0.32
CA ASP A 350 31.73 -7.87 0.55
C ASP A 350 32.10 -8.05 2.04
N GLU A 351 32.09 -6.96 2.81
CA GLU A 351 32.26 -7.02 4.26
C GLU A 351 30.98 -7.57 4.92
N TYR A 352 29.82 -7.10 4.47
CA TYR A 352 28.52 -7.61 4.92
C TYR A 352 28.44 -9.14 4.76
N ASP A 353 28.67 -9.64 3.54
CA ASP A 353 28.59 -11.08 3.22
C ASP A 353 29.53 -11.92 4.10
N ARG A 354 30.78 -11.47 4.27
CA ARG A 354 31.77 -12.16 5.11
C ARG A 354 31.32 -12.22 6.57
N ARG A 355 30.77 -11.13 7.10
CA ARG A 355 30.34 -11.05 8.51
C ARG A 355 29.05 -11.83 8.76
N VAL A 356 28.10 -11.82 7.82
CA VAL A 356 26.87 -12.65 7.89
C VAL A 356 27.23 -14.12 7.91
N ARG A 357 28.10 -14.57 6.99
CA ARG A 357 28.57 -15.97 6.95
C ARG A 357 29.21 -16.39 8.27
N LYS A 358 30.02 -15.51 8.86
CA LYS A 358 30.64 -15.77 10.17
C LYS A 358 29.61 -15.92 11.30
N ILE A 359 28.56 -15.10 11.33
CA ILE A 359 27.51 -15.17 12.37
C ILE A 359 26.67 -16.45 12.23
N LEU A 360 26.43 -16.87 10.98
CA LEU A 360 25.71 -18.10 10.63
C LEU A 360 26.58 -19.36 10.68
N ASP A 361 27.83 -19.26 11.16
CA ASP A 361 28.77 -20.38 11.27
C ASP A 361 28.99 -21.12 9.92
N LEU A 362 28.97 -20.37 8.81
CA LEU A 362 29.16 -20.89 7.44
C LEU A 362 30.63 -20.89 7.02
N SER A 363 31.00 -21.87 6.19
CA SER A 363 32.35 -21.97 5.62
C SER A 363 32.63 -20.88 4.59
N GLU A 364 33.90 -20.47 4.50
CA GLU A 364 34.36 -19.63 3.39
C GLU A 364 34.26 -20.43 2.07
N GLY A 365 33.67 -19.84 1.03
CA GLY A 365 33.55 -20.48 -0.28
C GLY A 365 32.15 -20.98 -0.65
N ILE A 366 32.03 -22.29 -0.95
CA ILE A 366 30.81 -22.96 -1.42
C ILE A 366 29.99 -23.42 -0.21
N ILE A 367 28.68 -23.20 -0.27
CA ILE A 367 27.75 -23.70 0.76
C ILE A 367 27.58 -25.20 0.54
N THR A 368 27.88 -25.99 1.57
CA THR A 368 27.71 -27.45 1.51
C THR A 368 26.23 -27.84 1.50
N ASP A 369 25.92 -29.07 1.11
CA ASP A 369 24.54 -29.58 1.15
C ASP A 369 24.00 -29.66 2.58
N GLU A 370 24.85 -29.96 3.55
CA GLU A 370 24.52 -29.95 4.97
C GLU A 370 24.14 -28.54 5.45
N GLN A 371 24.94 -27.53 5.11
CA GLN A 371 24.67 -26.13 5.45
C GLN A 371 23.37 -25.65 4.79
N MET A 372 23.13 -25.97 3.52
CA MET A 372 21.89 -25.57 2.87
C MET A 372 20.66 -26.26 3.46
N SER A 373 20.76 -27.56 3.75
CA SER A 373 19.67 -28.30 4.41
C SER A 373 19.38 -27.72 5.80
N ALA A 374 20.41 -27.33 6.55
CA ALA A 374 20.26 -26.65 7.83
C ALA A 374 19.54 -25.30 7.68
N MET A 375 19.90 -24.49 6.68
CA MET A 375 19.24 -23.21 6.40
C MET A 375 17.78 -23.38 5.99
N PHE A 376 17.45 -24.37 5.16
CA PHE A 376 16.06 -24.69 4.81
C PHE A 376 15.25 -25.03 6.06
N LEU A 377 15.79 -25.90 6.91
CA LEU A 377 15.13 -26.33 8.13
C LEU A 377 14.99 -25.20 9.15
N ASP A 378 15.99 -24.32 9.26
CA ASP A 378 15.92 -23.13 10.12
C ASP A 378 14.87 -22.13 9.64
N ASN A 379 14.68 -21.99 8.33
CA ASN A 379 13.64 -21.11 7.79
C ASN A 379 12.22 -21.61 8.08
N LEU A 380 12.04 -22.92 8.25
CA LEU A 380 10.75 -23.54 8.56
C LEU A 380 10.47 -23.65 10.08
N LYS A 381 11.48 -23.53 10.95
CA LYS A 381 11.29 -23.56 12.41
C LYS A 381 10.60 -22.30 12.92
N LEU A 382 9.64 -22.47 13.84
CA LEU A 382 8.95 -21.36 14.52
C LEU A 382 9.84 -20.57 15.48
N HIS A 383 10.80 -21.23 16.15
CA HIS A 383 11.64 -20.59 17.17
C HIS A 383 12.86 -19.85 16.59
N VAL A 384 13.11 -19.97 15.29
CA VAL A 384 14.19 -19.25 14.61
C VAL A 384 13.73 -17.84 14.30
N THR A 385 14.51 -16.84 14.70
CA THR A 385 14.15 -15.43 14.48
C THR A 385 14.07 -15.14 12.98
N TRP A 386 13.12 -14.29 12.60
CA TRP A 386 12.93 -13.92 11.19
C TRP A 386 14.20 -13.27 10.60
N ASN A 387 15.03 -12.60 11.40
CA ASN A 387 16.33 -12.05 10.97
C ASN A 387 17.30 -13.11 10.48
N THR A 388 17.38 -14.24 11.20
CA THR A 388 18.16 -15.40 10.74
C THR A 388 17.58 -15.94 9.44
N LYS A 389 16.25 -15.97 9.32
CA LYS A 389 15.59 -16.41 8.07
C LYS A 389 15.91 -15.48 6.89
N MET A 390 15.91 -14.17 7.11
CA MET A 390 16.30 -13.16 6.12
C MET A 390 17.75 -13.33 5.68
N ALA A 391 18.66 -13.47 6.64
CA ALA A 391 20.08 -13.72 6.35
C ALA A 391 20.27 -15.03 5.56
N ASN A 392 19.54 -16.09 5.92
CA ASN A 392 19.53 -17.34 5.19
C ASN A 392 19.07 -17.14 3.74
N ILE A 393 17.96 -16.44 3.52
CA ILE A 393 17.43 -16.15 2.17
C ILE A 393 18.47 -15.43 1.32
N LYS A 394 19.11 -14.39 1.85
CA LYS A 394 20.15 -13.63 1.13
C LYS A 394 21.35 -14.48 0.75
N VAL A 395 21.84 -15.29 1.68
CA VAL A 395 22.96 -16.20 1.43
C VAL A 395 22.60 -17.26 0.38
N MET A 396 21.37 -17.81 0.43
CA MET A 396 20.90 -18.76 -0.59
C MET A 396 20.72 -18.10 -1.96
N LYS A 397 20.19 -16.88 -2.01
CA LYS A 397 20.08 -16.07 -3.24
C LYS A 397 21.46 -15.82 -3.86
N GLN A 398 22.45 -15.41 -3.06
CA GLN A 398 23.81 -15.21 -3.56
C GLN A 398 24.40 -16.51 -4.12
N ASN A 399 24.22 -17.63 -3.41
CA ASN A 399 24.66 -18.94 -3.89
C ASN A 399 23.98 -19.33 -5.21
N ALA A 400 22.67 -19.08 -5.34
CA ALA A 400 21.90 -19.29 -6.55
C ALA A 400 22.43 -18.46 -7.74
N LEU A 401 22.77 -17.19 -7.50
CA LEU A 401 23.23 -16.26 -8.53
C LEU A 401 24.69 -16.48 -8.98
N GLU A 402 25.55 -17.02 -8.12
CA GLU A 402 26.99 -17.13 -8.42
C GLU A 402 27.44 -18.56 -8.76
N LYS A 403 26.93 -19.58 -8.06
CA LYS A 403 27.58 -20.91 -7.99
C LYS A 403 26.65 -22.10 -8.18
N ALA A 404 25.33 -21.90 -8.14
CA ALA A 404 24.37 -23.00 -8.25
C ALA A 404 24.27 -23.54 -9.68
N ASP A 405 24.22 -24.87 -9.81
CA ASP A 405 23.73 -25.55 -11.00
C ASP A 405 22.18 -25.50 -11.07
N GLN A 406 21.59 -26.00 -12.14
CA GLN A 406 20.12 -25.96 -12.34
C GLN A 406 19.36 -26.80 -11.30
N SER A 407 19.95 -27.88 -10.78
CA SER A 407 19.31 -28.71 -9.75
C SER A 407 19.22 -27.95 -8.43
N ARG A 408 20.34 -27.36 -8.01
CA ARG A 408 20.44 -26.54 -6.81
C ARG A 408 19.60 -25.28 -6.90
N LEU A 409 19.57 -24.66 -8.07
CA LEU A 409 18.74 -23.48 -8.34
C LEU A 409 17.26 -23.81 -8.15
N MET A 410 16.79 -24.95 -8.67
CA MET A 410 15.42 -25.41 -8.47
C MET A 410 15.10 -25.67 -6.99
N GLN A 411 16.00 -26.33 -6.24
CA GLN A 411 15.81 -26.56 -4.80
C GLN A 411 15.62 -25.25 -4.02
N ILE A 412 16.44 -24.24 -4.32
CA ILE A 412 16.34 -22.92 -3.69
C ILE A 412 15.03 -22.22 -4.10
N ALA A 413 14.64 -22.28 -5.37
CA ALA A 413 13.41 -21.70 -5.89
C ALA A 413 12.16 -22.34 -5.24
N THR A 414 12.12 -23.67 -5.14
CA THR A 414 11.05 -24.39 -4.43
C THR A 414 11.00 -24.00 -2.96
N HIS A 415 12.15 -23.87 -2.29
CA HIS A 415 12.20 -23.42 -0.91
C HIS A 415 11.64 -22.00 -0.74
N PHE A 416 12.00 -21.06 -1.62
CA PHE A 416 11.42 -19.71 -1.60
C PHE A 416 9.91 -19.71 -1.86
N SER A 417 9.43 -20.47 -2.86
CA SER A 417 8.00 -20.66 -3.10
C SER A 417 7.28 -21.17 -1.84
N ASN A 418 7.87 -22.14 -1.14
CA ASN A 418 7.33 -22.62 0.13
C ASN A 418 7.30 -21.54 1.21
N LEU A 419 8.34 -20.72 1.33
CA LEU A 419 8.34 -19.62 2.30
C LEU A 419 7.25 -18.58 2.01
N ILE A 420 7.00 -18.25 0.74
CA ILE A 420 5.89 -17.37 0.34
C ILE A 420 4.55 -17.96 0.81
N LYS A 421 4.38 -19.27 0.72
CA LYS A 421 3.14 -19.97 1.08
C LYS A 421 2.95 -20.15 2.59
N VAL A 422 4.00 -20.53 3.32
CA VAL A 422 3.87 -21.08 4.69
C VAL A 422 4.52 -20.26 5.80
N SER A 423 5.35 -19.25 5.50
CA SER A 423 5.99 -18.47 6.56
C SER A 423 4.98 -17.61 7.30
N GLU A 424 5.03 -17.62 8.64
CA GLU A 424 4.18 -16.79 9.51
C GLU A 424 4.49 -15.29 9.39
N THR A 425 5.73 -14.94 9.01
CA THR A 425 6.21 -13.55 8.97
C THR A 425 6.10 -12.97 7.56
N VAL A 426 5.31 -11.90 7.38
CA VAL A 426 5.10 -11.22 6.08
C VAL A 426 6.42 -10.78 5.44
N THR A 427 7.34 -10.20 6.22
CA THR A 427 8.65 -9.72 5.73
C THR A 427 9.47 -10.84 5.11
N VAL A 428 9.48 -12.02 5.74
CA VAL A 428 10.16 -13.23 5.21
C VAL A 428 9.51 -13.70 3.92
N ARG A 429 8.18 -13.65 3.81
CA ARG A 429 7.46 -13.99 2.57
C ARG A 429 7.85 -13.05 1.43
N LYS A 430 7.86 -11.74 1.69
CA LYS A 430 8.21 -10.72 0.69
C LYS A 430 9.65 -10.86 0.23
N GLU A 431 10.58 -11.11 1.15
CA GLU A 431 11.99 -11.32 0.78
C GLU A 431 12.19 -12.61 -0.01
N ALA A 432 11.53 -13.70 0.38
CA ALA A 432 11.57 -14.95 -0.39
C ALA A 432 11.01 -14.76 -1.81
N GLY A 433 9.91 -14.03 -1.96
CA GLY A 433 9.33 -13.69 -3.26
C GLY A 433 10.26 -12.84 -4.13
N ARG A 434 10.86 -11.78 -3.58
CA ARG A 434 11.86 -10.98 -4.30
C ARG A 434 13.07 -11.80 -4.70
N ALA A 435 13.62 -12.59 -3.77
CA ALA A 435 14.76 -13.45 -4.03
C ALA A 435 14.45 -14.53 -5.08
N LEU A 436 13.21 -15.03 -5.13
CA LEU A 436 12.74 -15.94 -6.15
C LEU A 436 12.74 -15.28 -7.54
N LEU A 437 12.20 -14.07 -7.66
CA LEU A 437 12.21 -13.33 -8.93
C LEU A 437 13.64 -13.06 -9.42
N ASP A 438 14.54 -12.67 -8.51
CA ASP A 438 15.93 -12.38 -8.84
C ASP A 438 16.67 -13.58 -9.45
N ILE A 439 16.31 -14.81 -9.03
CA ILE A 439 16.95 -16.04 -9.50
C ILE A 439 16.22 -16.67 -10.70
N THR A 440 14.97 -16.30 -10.96
CA THR A 440 14.11 -16.91 -12.00
C THR A 440 14.73 -16.77 -13.38
N GLY A 441 15.32 -15.61 -13.69
CA GLY A 441 15.97 -15.35 -14.98
C GLY A 441 17.13 -16.30 -15.30
N ARG A 442 17.73 -16.94 -14.29
CA ARG A 442 18.83 -17.91 -14.44
C ARG A 442 18.38 -19.36 -14.66
N MET A 443 17.10 -19.65 -14.47
CA MET A 443 16.53 -20.98 -14.63
C MET A 443 16.33 -21.29 -16.12
N THR A 444 16.50 -22.56 -16.52
CA THR A 444 16.09 -23.03 -17.86
C THR A 444 14.56 -23.00 -17.99
N MET A 445 14.05 -23.02 -19.23
CA MET A 445 12.60 -22.98 -19.49
C MET A 445 11.84 -24.08 -18.74
N ASP A 446 12.31 -25.34 -18.81
CA ASP A 446 11.72 -26.45 -18.06
C ASP A 446 11.58 -26.17 -16.55
N LYS A 447 12.58 -25.50 -15.95
CA LYS A 447 12.57 -25.17 -14.52
C LYS A 447 11.69 -23.97 -14.20
N ARG A 448 11.52 -23.03 -15.13
CA ARG A 448 10.55 -21.94 -15.00
C ARG A 448 9.12 -22.45 -15.05
N ASN A 449 8.83 -23.39 -15.95
CA ASN A 449 7.51 -24.04 -16.02
C ASN A 449 7.24 -24.82 -14.72
N GLU A 450 8.21 -25.58 -14.22
CA GLU A 450 8.09 -26.29 -12.93
C GLU A 450 7.84 -25.33 -11.75
N LEU A 451 8.56 -24.20 -11.71
CA LEU A 451 8.34 -23.17 -10.69
C LEU A 451 6.96 -22.52 -10.79
N MET A 452 6.51 -22.22 -12.02
CA MET A 452 5.18 -21.66 -12.27
C MET A 452 4.10 -22.60 -11.72
N LEU A 453 4.17 -23.89 -12.04
CA LEU A 453 3.20 -24.88 -11.56
C LEU A 453 3.19 -24.95 -10.02
N GLU A 454 4.35 -24.86 -9.37
CA GLU A 454 4.47 -24.88 -7.91
C GLU A 454 3.84 -23.65 -7.23
N LEU A 455 3.87 -22.48 -7.89
CA LEU A 455 3.20 -21.26 -7.46
C LEU A 455 1.69 -21.29 -7.78
N PHE A 456 1.33 -21.75 -8.97
CA PHE A 456 -0.06 -21.89 -9.42
C PHE A 456 -0.85 -22.84 -8.51
N ASN A 457 -0.26 -23.98 -8.12
CA ASN A 457 -0.84 -24.89 -7.12
C ASN A 457 -1.05 -24.23 -5.74
N GLY A 458 -0.27 -23.19 -5.43
CA GLY A 458 -0.46 -22.39 -4.22
C GLY A 458 -1.70 -21.50 -4.28
N LEU A 459 -2.16 -21.14 -5.49
CA LEU A 459 -3.36 -20.35 -5.75
C LEU A 459 -4.64 -21.17 -5.51
N GLU A 460 -4.65 -22.45 -5.90
CA GLU A 460 -5.81 -23.35 -5.79
C GLU A 460 -6.07 -23.87 -4.37
N ARG A 461 -5.05 -23.84 -3.50
CA ARG A 461 -5.18 -24.33 -2.11
C ARG A 461 -5.90 -23.30 -1.24
N ASN A 462 -7.21 -23.50 -1.12
CA ASN A 462 -8.21 -22.74 -0.36
C ASN A 462 -7.91 -22.43 1.13
N ASP A 463 -6.79 -22.89 1.69
CA ASP A 463 -6.51 -22.88 3.13
C ASP A 463 -5.56 -21.77 3.61
N TYR A 464 -4.93 -21.02 2.70
CA TYR A 464 -3.92 -20.06 3.14
C TYR A 464 -4.53 -18.68 3.40
N GLN A 465 -4.66 -18.34 4.69
CA GLN A 465 -4.77 -16.96 5.18
C GLN A 465 -3.68 -16.03 4.60
N PHE A 466 -2.62 -16.59 4.00
CA PHE A 466 -1.43 -15.89 3.50
C PHE A 466 -1.25 -15.93 1.97
N SER A 467 -2.21 -16.48 1.22
CA SER A 467 -2.15 -16.65 -0.25
C SER A 467 -2.08 -15.33 -1.04
N GLY A 468 -2.43 -14.19 -0.44
CA GLY A 468 -2.53 -12.90 -1.14
C GLY A 468 -1.22 -12.35 -1.73
N LEU A 469 -0.05 -12.94 -1.42
CA LEU A 469 1.23 -12.56 -2.05
C LEU A 469 1.55 -13.39 -3.30
N ILE A 470 0.94 -14.56 -3.46
CA ILE A 470 1.22 -15.45 -4.59
C ILE A 470 0.90 -14.78 -5.92
N PRO A 471 -0.25 -14.08 -6.10
CA PRO A 471 -0.56 -13.39 -7.36
C PRO A 471 0.54 -12.45 -7.85
N ASP A 472 1.11 -11.64 -6.96
CA ASP A 472 2.16 -10.67 -7.29
C ASP A 472 3.40 -11.35 -7.91
N TYR A 473 3.87 -12.45 -7.29
CA TYR A 473 5.06 -13.14 -7.74
C TYR A 473 4.79 -14.05 -8.94
N LEU A 474 3.65 -14.76 -8.93
CA LEU A 474 3.23 -15.61 -10.04
C LEU A 474 3.08 -14.79 -11.32
N GLY A 475 2.41 -13.64 -11.26
CA GLY A 475 2.21 -12.77 -12.43
C GLY A 475 3.52 -12.34 -13.09
N ILE A 476 4.55 -12.05 -12.30
CA ILE A 476 5.89 -11.74 -12.83
C ILE A 476 6.59 -12.99 -13.38
N VAL A 477 6.47 -14.15 -12.71
CA VAL A 477 7.03 -15.43 -13.19
C VAL A 477 6.44 -15.82 -14.54
N LEU A 478 5.15 -15.55 -14.80
CA LEU A 478 4.52 -15.81 -16.09
C LEU A 478 5.24 -15.13 -17.26
N LEU A 479 5.84 -13.96 -17.03
CA LEU A 479 6.58 -13.22 -18.05
C LEU A 479 7.92 -13.88 -18.44
N TYR A 480 8.34 -14.91 -17.72
CA TYR A 480 9.55 -15.67 -18.02
C TYR A 480 9.28 -16.97 -18.80
N LEU A 481 8.02 -17.28 -19.06
CA LEU A 481 7.61 -18.46 -19.84
C LEU A 481 7.67 -18.18 -21.35
N ASP A 482 7.72 -19.26 -22.13
CA ASP A 482 7.52 -19.18 -23.57
C ASP A 482 6.03 -18.94 -23.90
N PRO A 483 5.71 -18.32 -25.06
CA PRO A 483 4.34 -17.91 -25.38
C PRO A 483 3.29 -19.04 -25.31
N GLU A 484 3.64 -20.25 -25.73
CA GLU A 484 2.71 -21.40 -25.71
C GLU A 484 2.31 -21.79 -24.28
N GLU A 485 3.27 -21.80 -23.37
CA GLU A 485 3.04 -22.11 -21.94
C GLU A 485 2.28 -20.97 -21.25
N LEU A 486 2.58 -19.72 -21.61
CA LEU A 486 1.84 -18.56 -21.12
C LEU A 486 0.37 -18.61 -21.53
N ASP A 487 0.09 -18.93 -22.80
CA ASP A 487 -1.27 -19.07 -23.33
C ASP A 487 -2.05 -20.18 -22.58
N GLU A 488 -1.40 -21.30 -22.27
CA GLU A 488 -1.99 -22.39 -21.47
C GLU A 488 -2.35 -21.92 -20.06
N VAL A 489 -1.45 -21.21 -19.38
CA VAL A 489 -1.72 -20.70 -18.02
C VAL A 489 -2.83 -19.65 -18.02
N ILE A 490 -2.87 -18.75 -19.01
CA ILE A 490 -3.96 -17.76 -19.16
C ILE A 490 -5.30 -18.48 -19.36
N TYR A 491 -5.31 -19.56 -20.17
CA TYR A 491 -6.51 -20.36 -20.38
C TYR A 491 -6.99 -21.03 -19.08
N GLU A 492 -6.09 -21.61 -18.28
CA GLU A 492 -6.44 -22.20 -16.97
C GLU A 492 -6.93 -21.13 -15.98
N MET A 493 -6.32 -19.94 -15.95
CA MET A 493 -6.82 -18.80 -15.15
C MET A 493 -8.23 -18.37 -15.57
N GLY A 494 -8.54 -18.43 -16.88
CA GLY A 494 -9.90 -18.21 -17.39
C GLY A 494 -10.92 -19.17 -16.77
N LYS A 495 -10.58 -20.47 -16.67
CA LYS A 495 -11.45 -21.45 -16.00
C LYS A 495 -11.60 -21.17 -14.51
N MET A 496 -10.55 -20.69 -13.84
CA MET A 496 -10.63 -20.31 -12.42
C MET A 496 -11.60 -19.14 -12.21
N ILE A 497 -11.61 -18.16 -13.12
CA ILE A 497 -12.57 -17.04 -13.09
C ILE A 497 -14.00 -17.57 -13.27
N ASP A 498 -14.20 -18.51 -14.19
CA ASP A 498 -15.50 -19.12 -14.48
C ASP A 498 -15.96 -20.16 -13.44
N SER A 499 -15.12 -20.51 -12.46
CA SER A 499 -15.38 -21.56 -11.47
C SER A 499 -16.50 -21.24 -10.47
N GLY A 500 -17.01 -19.99 -10.46
CA GLY A 500 -18.04 -19.52 -9.53
C GLY A 500 -17.53 -19.25 -8.11
N THR A 501 -16.24 -19.44 -7.84
CA THR A 501 -15.62 -19.13 -6.55
C THR A 501 -15.01 -17.73 -6.60
N GLU A 502 -15.64 -16.76 -5.93
CA GLU A 502 -15.20 -15.36 -5.90
C GLU A 502 -13.71 -15.21 -5.60
N ARG A 503 -13.17 -16.01 -4.67
CA ARG A 503 -11.74 -16.00 -4.31
C ARG A 503 -10.81 -16.50 -5.43
N ALA A 504 -11.22 -17.54 -6.13
CA ALA A 504 -10.41 -18.08 -7.24
C ALA A 504 -10.41 -17.09 -8.40
N ALA A 505 -11.55 -16.44 -8.65
CA ALA A 505 -11.66 -15.37 -9.63
C ALA A 505 -10.82 -14.15 -9.24
N GLU A 506 -10.90 -13.69 -7.99
CA GLU A 506 -10.09 -12.58 -7.45
C GLU A 506 -8.59 -12.87 -7.61
N ALA A 507 -8.11 -14.02 -7.15
CA ALA A 507 -6.70 -14.39 -7.21
C ALA A 507 -6.19 -14.53 -8.66
N ALA A 508 -7.01 -15.08 -9.56
CA ALA A 508 -6.67 -15.17 -10.99
C ALA A 508 -6.61 -13.78 -11.64
N LEU A 509 -7.59 -12.91 -11.36
CA LEU A 509 -7.62 -11.54 -11.86
C LEU A 509 -6.44 -10.71 -11.33
N ASP A 510 -6.13 -10.81 -10.04
CA ASP A 510 -4.98 -10.14 -9.43
C ASP A 510 -3.67 -10.59 -10.10
N THR A 511 -3.52 -11.90 -10.35
CA THR A 511 -2.33 -12.43 -11.02
C THR A 511 -2.20 -11.91 -12.45
N LEU A 512 -3.30 -11.94 -13.21
CA LEU A 512 -3.33 -11.43 -14.58
C LEU A 512 -3.09 -9.93 -14.65
N ALA A 513 -3.60 -9.14 -13.69
CA ALA A 513 -3.39 -7.70 -13.63
C ALA A 513 -1.92 -7.29 -13.40
N ILE A 514 -1.09 -8.20 -12.91
CA ILE A 514 0.36 -8.01 -12.79
C ILE A 514 1.07 -8.38 -14.10
N ALA A 515 0.58 -9.39 -14.81
CA ALA A 515 1.19 -9.90 -16.04
C ALA A 515 0.79 -9.09 -17.30
N LEU A 516 -0.39 -8.48 -17.33
CA LEU A 516 -1.02 -7.79 -18.47
C LEU A 516 -1.24 -6.30 -18.17
#